data_AF-A0A101M7T3-F1
#
_entry.id   AF-A0A101M7T3-F1
#
_cell.length_a   1.000
_cell.length_b   1.000
_cell.length_c   1.000
_cell.angle_alpha   90.00
_cell.angle_beta   90.00
_cell.angle_gamma   90.00
#
_symmetry.space_group_name_H-M   'P 1'
#
loop_
_entity.id
_entity.type
_entity.pdbx_description
1 polymer ?
#
loop_
_entity_poly.entity_id
_entity_poly.type
_entity_poly.pdbx_seq_one_letter_code
_entity_poly.pdbx_strand_id
1 'polypeptide(L)'
;MLPRVQKAIDDDPNISEKVLREQFEKLLLNPLSGIEQREETTRRVIVIDALDECDSEDDIGIILRLLPQVQKSTTMQLRFLLTSRPELPIRLGFEGITDAYQDLVLHEIDEPVIEHDISLYFEDQLLRLKQRRSLPLDWPGDAATKRLVKRAVPLFIAAVTLCRFISDANWNPQKRLKAILADQSTFMSKMDNTYIPVLNQLLAGQDETESQQLVEEFKEIVGVIILLATPLSIDSLSQLIDREPYDVKCFSICHSEIFF
;
A
#
# COMPACT_ATOMS: atom_id res chain seq x y z
N MET A 1 25.22 -7.40 16.37
CA MET A 1 24.10 -8.28 15.95
C MET A 1 24.53 -9.19 14.79
N LEU A 2 24.94 -8.65 13.62
CA LEU A 2 25.32 -9.43 12.43
C LEU A 2 26.27 -10.63 12.67
N PRO A 3 27.39 -10.52 13.41
CA PRO A 3 28.29 -11.67 13.62
C PRO A 3 27.67 -12.82 14.43
N ARG A 4 26.68 -12.51 15.27
CA ARG A 4 26.02 -13.49 16.15
C ARG A 4 24.87 -14.20 15.44
N VAL A 5 24.15 -13.48 14.58
CA VAL A 5 23.15 -14.07 13.68
C VAL A 5 23.85 -14.99 12.68
N GLN A 6 24.97 -14.55 12.10
CA GLN A 6 25.79 -15.38 11.22
C GLN A 6 26.25 -16.66 11.92
N LYS A 7 26.81 -16.53 13.13
CA LYS A 7 27.18 -17.70 13.93
C LYS A 7 26.00 -18.65 14.19
N ALA A 8 24.80 -18.13 14.49
CA ALA A 8 23.62 -18.98 14.70
C ALA A 8 23.21 -19.77 13.45
N ILE A 9 23.41 -19.18 12.25
CA ILE A 9 23.18 -19.85 10.96
C ILE A 9 24.28 -20.88 10.68
N ASP A 10 25.55 -20.53 10.95
CA ASP A 10 26.68 -21.45 10.77
C ASP A 10 26.57 -22.68 11.71
N ASP A 11 26.09 -22.47 12.94
CA ASP A 11 25.87 -23.52 13.94
C ASP A 11 24.64 -24.40 13.65
N ASP A 12 23.63 -23.88 12.95
CA ASP A 12 22.40 -24.60 12.54
C ASP A 12 21.98 -24.21 11.11
N PRO A 13 22.56 -24.83 10.07
CA PRO A 13 22.28 -24.48 8.68
C PRO A 13 20.81 -24.64 8.25
N ASN A 14 20.04 -25.48 8.96
CA ASN A 14 18.61 -25.72 8.69
C ASN A 14 17.70 -24.85 9.56
N ILE A 15 18.22 -23.79 10.17
CA ILE A 15 17.46 -22.91 11.06
C ILE A 15 16.21 -22.31 10.41
N SER A 16 16.23 -22.06 9.09
CA SER A 16 15.08 -21.55 8.33
C SER A 16 13.91 -22.55 8.23
N GLU A 17 14.16 -23.84 8.43
CA GLU A 17 13.15 -24.90 8.39
C GLU A 17 12.57 -25.20 9.78
N LYS A 18 13.09 -24.56 10.84
CA LYS A 18 12.61 -24.74 12.22
C LYS A 18 11.30 -24.02 12.45
N VAL A 19 10.60 -24.39 13.51
CA VAL A 19 9.40 -23.64 13.95
C VAL A 19 9.75 -22.19 14.28
N LEU A 20 8.83 -21.26 14.01
CA LEU A 20 9.06 -19.82 14.17
C LEU A 20 9.59 -19.40 15.55
N ARG A 21 9.16 -20.09 16.61
CA ARG A 21 9.67 -19.86 17.97
C ARG A 21 11.18 -20.10 18.06
N GLU A 22 11.68 -21.20 17.52
CA GLU A 22 13.11 -21.52 17.53
C GLU A 22 13.89 -20.53 16.67
N GLN A 23 13.36 -20.16 15.50
CA GLN A 23 13.97 -19.15 14.64
C GLN A 23 14.10 -17.82 15.38
N PHE A 24 13.03 -17.35 16.01
CA PHE A 24 13.00 -16.09 16.74
C PHE A 24 13.96 -16.08 17.94
N GLU A 25 14.01 -17.18 18.70
CA GLU A 25 14.94 -17.30 19.82
C GLU A 25 16.40 -17.28 19.36
N LYS A 26 16.76 -18.10 18.37
CA LYS A 26 18.15 -18.25 17.91
C LYS A 26 18.65 -17.09 17.04
N LEU A 27 17.78 -16.47 16.24
CA LEU A 27 18.16 -15.41 15.30
C LEU A 27 17.92 -14.00 15.84
N LEU A 28 17.04 -13.82 16.84
CA LEU A 28 16.73 -12.51 17.40
C LEU A 28 17.05 -12.42 18.89
N LEU A 29 16.41 -13.21 19.75
CA LEU A 29 16.56 -13.04 21.21
C LEU A 29 17.96 -13.35 21.74
N ASN A 30 18.55 -14.47 21.34
CA ASN A 30 19.88 -14.88 21.77
C ASN A 30 20.97 -13.93 21.25
N PRO A 31 20.96 -13.52 19.96
CA PRO A 31 21.89 -12.53 19.45
C PRO A 31 21.78 -11.17 20.15
N LEU A 32 20.58 -10.77 20.59
CA LEU A 32 20.35 -9.53 21.35
C LEU A 32 20.83 -9.62 22.79
N SER A 33 20.51 -10.72 23.48
CA SER A 33 20.84 -10.91 24.90
C SER A 33 22.34 -10.91 25.17
N GLY A 34 23.13 -11.43 24.24
CA GLY A 34 24.56 -11.51 24.45
C GLY A 34 25.33 -10.23 24.09
N ILE A 35 24.70 -9.19 23.56
CA ILE A 35 25.37 -7.89 23.31
C ILE A 35 25.81 -7.33 24.67
N GLU A 36 27.08 -7.00 24.84
CA GLU A 36 27.55 -6.39 26.08
C GLU A 36 26.85 -5.05 26.33
N GLN A 37 26.49 -4.77 27.58
CA GLN A 37 25.90 -3.49 27.96
C GLN A 37 26.89 -2.37 27.60
N ARG A 38 26.52 -1.54 26.63
CA ARG A 38 27.20 -0.27 26.36
C ARG A 38 26.65 0.78 27.32
N GLU A 39 27.45 1.82 27.61
CA GLU A 39 27.01 2.99 28.39
C GLU A 39 25.77 3.66 27.78
N GLU A 40 25.59 3.54 26.45
CA GLU A 40 24.42 4.04 25.73
C GLU A 40 23.54 2.90 25.18
N THR A 41 22.27 2.90 25.60
CA THR A 41 21.25 1.99 25.05
C THR A 41 20.91 2.38 23.62
N THR A 42 21.17 1.49 22.65
CA THR A 42 20.76 1.71 21.26
C THR A 42 19.26 1.46 21.09
N ARG A 43 18.54 2.42 20.49
CA ARG A 43 17.12 2.31 20.15
C ARG A 43 16.95 1.97 18.68
N ARG A 44 16.11 0.98 18.36
CA ARG A 44 15.85 0.49 17.00
C ARG A 44 14.35 0.27 16.82
N VAL A 45 13.85 0.59 15.63
CA VAL A 45 12.48 0.29 15.22
C VAL A 45 12.54 -0.69 14.04
N ILE A 46 11.74 -1.73 14.09
CA ILE A 46 11.49 -2.64 12.97
C ILE A 46 10.06 -2.39 12.50
N VAL A 47 9.89 -2.16 11.21
CA VAL A 47 8.57 -2.05 10.58
C VAL A 47 8.26 -3.39 9.92
N ILE A 48 7.12 -3.97 10.27
CA ILE A 48 6.56 -5.15 9.59
C ILE A 48 5.31 -4.66 8.89
N ASP A 49 5.35 -4.70 7.56
CA ASP A 49 4.27 -4.23 6.71
C ASP A 49 3.35 -5.40 6.32
N ALA A 50 2.04 -5.15 6.29
CA ALA A 50 1.00 -6.07 5.84
C ALA A 50 1.09 -7.47 6.49
N LEU A 51 1.05 -7.54 7.82
CA LEU A 51 1.16 -8.81 8.57
C LEU A 51 0.07 -9.83 8.19
N ASP A 52 -1.10 -9.38 7.75
CA ASP A 52 -2.20 -10.22 7.30
C ASP A 52 -1.95 -10.94 5.97
N GLU A 53 -0.93 -10.53 5.20
CA GLU A 53 -0.52 -11.23 3.97
C GLU A 53 0.38 -12.45 4.26
N CYS A 54 0.49 -12.86 5.53
CA CYS A 54 1.15 -14.11 5.90
C CYS A 54 0.26 -15.30 5.52
N ASP A 55 0.83 -16.28 4.80
CA ASP A 55 0.11 -17.46 4.29
C ASP A 55 -0.59 -18.31 5.38
N SER A 56 -0.17 -18.20 6.64
CA SER A 56 -0.62 -19.03 7.75
C SER A 56 -1.17 -18.18 8.90
N GLU A 57 -2.46 -18.34 9.18
CA GLU A 57 -3.13 -17.70 10.32
C GLU A 57 -2.49 -18.07 11.66
N ASP A 58 -2.03 -19.32 11.80
CA ASP A 58 -1.33 -19.81 12.99
C ASP A 58 0.01 -19.08 13.19
N ASP A 59 0.71 -18.80 12.10
CA ASP A 59 2.00 -18.10 12.12
C ASP A 59 1.83 -16.65 12.56
N ILE A 60 0.77 -15.96 12.12
CA ILE A 60 0.42 -14.61 12.58
C ILE A 60 0.31 -14.59 14.12
N GLY A 61 -0.47 -15.53 14.68
CA GLY A 61 -0.64 -15.64 16.13
C GLY A 61 0.68 -15.94 16.86
N ILE A 62 1.56 -16.75 16.27
CA ILE A 62 2.90 -17.03 16.83
C ILE A 62 3.77 -15.77 16.81
N ILE A 63 3.84 -15.06 15.68
CA ILE A 63 4.61 -13.82 15.53
C ILE A 63 4.19 -12.81 16.58
N LEU A 64 2.88 -12.53 16.69
CA LEU A 64 2.34 -11.55 17.66
C LEU A 64 2.72 -11.89 19.11
N ARG A 65 2.76 -13.17 19.48
CA ARG A 65 3.20 -13.62 20.83
C ARG A 65 4.72 -13.57 21.04
N LEU A 66 5.51 -13.59 19.97
CA LEU A 66 6.97 -13.57 20.03
C LEU A 66 7.53 -12.14 20.11
N LEU A 67 6.98 -11.20 19.32
CA LEU A 67 7.50 -9.84 19.22
C LEU A 67 7.67 -9.12 20.58
N PRO A 68 6.72 -9.17 21.54
CA PRO A 68 6.88 -8.53 22.84
C PRO A 68 8.08 -9.06 23.64
N GLN A 69 8.53 -10.29 23.37
CA GLN A 69 9.61 -10.90 24.13
C GLN A 69 10.97 -10.22 23.92
N VAL A 70 11.15 -9.43 22.86
CA VAL A 70 12.38 -8.64 22.68
C VAL A 70 12.58 -7.59 23.77
N GLN A 71 11.49 -7.16 24.43
CA GLN A 71 11.55 -6.22 25.54
C GLN A 71 12.29 -6.79 26.77
N LYS A 72 12.49 -8.11 26.83
CA LYS A 72 13.32 -8.76 27.85
C LYS A 72 14.81 -8.41 27.72
N SER A 73 15.25 -7.93 26.55
CA SER A 73 16.64 -7.53 26.33
C SER A 73 16.92 -6.17 26.96
N THR A 74 17.94 -6.08 27.82
CA THR A 74 18.36 -4.83 28.48
C THR A 74 19.39 -4.04 27.68
N THR A 75 19.94 -4.63 26.61
CA THR A 75 21.10 -4.11 25.88
C THR A 75 20.71 -3.30 24.65
N MET A 76 19.51 -3.55 24.10
CA MET A 76 18.95 -2.85 22.95
C MET A 76 17.44 -2.66 23.11
N GLN A 77 16.98 -1.42 22.99
CA GLN A 77 15.55 -1.13 23.02
C GLN A 77 14.98 -1.28 21.61
N LEU A 78 14.38 -2.43 21.34
CA LEU A 78 13.73 -2.74 20.07
C LEU A 78 12.23 -2.46 20.17
N ARG A 79 11.68 -1.71 19.20
CA ARG A 79 10.24 -1.50 19.03
C ARG A 79 9.80 -2.02 17.67
N PHE A 80 8.56 -2.51 17.60
CA PHE A 80 7.94 -2.93 16.35
C PHE A 80 6.82 -1.95 16.00
N LEU A 81 6.77 -1.56 14.73
CA LEU A 81 5.61 -0.93 14.11
C LEU A 81 5.02 -1.94 13.14
N LEU A 82 3.75 -2.27 13.33
CA LEU A 82 3.05 -3.29 12.56
C LEU A 82 1.92 -2.62 11.79
N THR A 83 1.77 -2.92 10.51
CA THR A 83 0.58 -2.58 9.73
C THR A 83 -0.16 -3.87 9.39
N SER A 84 -1.48 -3.84 9.44
CA SER A 84 -2.30 -4.98 9.05
C SER A 84 -3.77 -4.60 8.89
N ARG A 85 -4.51 -5.36 8.08
CA ARG A 85 -5.99 -5.36 8.10
C ARG A 85 -6.51 -5.98 9.41
N PRO A 86 -7.68 -5.55 9.91
CA PRO A 86 -8.25 -6.05 11.17
C PRO A 86 -8.90 -7.44 11.03
N GLU A 87 -8.19 -8.38 10.41
CA GLU A 87 -8.64 -9.76 10.21
C GLU A 87 -8.69 -10.54 11.53
N LEU A 88 -9.44 -11.64 11.54
CA LEU A 88 -9.68 -12.42 12.76
C LEU A 88 -8.37 -12.91 13.42
N PRO A 89 -7.37 -13.45 12.70
CA PRO A 89 -6.11 -13.91 13.32
C PRO A 89 -5.34 -12.78 14.00
N ILE A 90 -5.35 -11.59 13.40
CA ILE A 90 -4.70 -10.39 13.93
C ILE A 90 -5.38 -9.97 15.24
N ARG A 91 -6.71 -9.84 15.23
CA ARG A 91 -7.51 -9.44 16.39
C ARG A 91 -7.32 -10.41 17.56
N LEU A 92 -7.47 -11.72 17.32
CA LEU A 92 -7.28 -12.75 18.34
C LEU A 92 -5.84 -12.80 18.85
N GLY A 93 -4.85 -12.57 17.98
CA GLY A 93 -3.45 -12.55 18.37
C GLY A 93 -3.09 -11.42 19.33
N PHE A 94 -3.75 -10.26 19.21
CA PHE A 94 -3.57 -9.11 20.11
C PHE A 94 -4.40 -9.18 21.40
N GLU A 95 -5.54 -9.87 21.43
CA GLU A 95 -6.37 -10.04 22.65
C GLU A 95 -5.57 -10.62 23.83
N GLY A 96 -4.59 -11.48 23.56
CA GLY A 96 -3.74 -12.10 24.58
C GLY A 96 -2.55 -11.25 25.05
N ILE A 97 -2.34 -10.06 24.49
CA ILE A 97 -1.19 -9.20 24.77
C ILE A 97 -1.67 -8.04 25.66
N THR A 98 -1.13 -7.92 26.87
CA THR A 98 -1.44 -6.82 27.80
C THR A 98 -0.23 -5.92 27.98
N ASP A 99 -0.45 -4.60 28.00
CA ASP A 99 0.54 -3.56 28.29
C ASP A 99 1.82 -3.55 27.42
N ALA A 100 1.85 -4.27 26.30
CA ALA A 100 3.04 -4.40 25.45
C ALA A 100 2.87 -3.80 24.03
N TYR A 101 1.68 -3.31 23.67
CA TYR A 101 1.42 -2.65 22.40
C TYR A 101 0.48 -1.44 22.54
N GLN A 102 0.50 -0.60 21.51
CA GLN A 102 -0.44 0.48 21.29
C GLN A 102 -0.97 0.30 19.87
N ASP A 103 -2.27 0.42 19.68
CA ASP A 103 -2.93 0.33 18.39
C ASP A 103 -3.44 1.70 17.91
N LEU A 104 -3.63 1.78 16.59
CA LEU A 104 -4.27 2.90 15.93
C LEU A 104 -5.14 2.33 14.82
N VAL A 105 -6.45 2.34 15.04
CA VAL A 105 -7.41 1.82 14.07
C VAL A 105 -7.71 2.88 13.03
N LEU A 106 -7.08 2.77 11.85
CA LEU A 106 -7.14 3.80 10.82
C LEU A 106 -8.55 4.03 10.25
N HIS A 107 -9.43 3.02 10.27
CA HIS A 107 -10.81 3.15 9.79
C HIS A 107 -11.79 3.72 10.82
N GLU A 108 -11.34 3.95 12.06
CA GLU A 108 -12.10 4.62 13.12
C GLU A 108 -11.70 6.10 13.27
N ILE A 109 -10.78 6.59 12.43
CA ILE A 109 -10.44 8.01 12.39
C ILE A 109 -11.68 8.80 11.95
N ASP A 110 -11.98 9.85 12.70
CA ASP A 110 -13.10 10.75 12.44
C ASP A 110 -13.06 11.29 11.00
N GLU A 111 -14.18 11.16 10.28
CA GLU A 111 -14.30 11.61 8.88
C GLU A 111 -13.86 13.07 8.66
N PRO A 112 -14.15 14.05 9.56
CA PRO A 112 -13.64 15.41 9.44
C PRO A 112 -12.10 15.53 9.43
N VAL A 113 -11.39 14.65 10.13
CA VAL A 113 -9.92 14.61 10.11
C VAL A 113 -9.44 14.11 8.76
N ILE A 114 -10.04 13.03 8.26
CA ILE A 114 -9.75 12.47 6.94
C ILE A 114 -10.02 13.50 5.83
N GLU A 115 -11.17 14.20 5.91
CA GLU A 115 -11.54 15.26 4.98
C GLU A 115 -10.51 16.40 4.99
N HIS A 116 -10.07 16.81 6.17
CA HIS A 116 -9.05 17.85 6.32
C HIS A 116 -7.72 17.45 5.68
N ASP A 117 -7.21 16.24 5.97
CA ASP A 117 -5.94 15.75 5.43
C ASP A 117 -5.98 15.59 3.90
N ILE A 118 -7.10 15.09 3.36
CA ILE A 118 -7.32 15.00 1.92
C ILE A 118 -7.41 16.40 1.28
N SER A 119 -8.05 17.38 1.95
CA SER A 119 -8.10 18.77 1.46
C SER A 119 -6.70 19.37 1.35
N LEU A 120 -5.88 19.24 2.41
CA LEU A 120 -4.50 19.71 2.42
C LEU A 120 -3.66 19.06 1.31
N TYR A 121 -3.85 17.76 1.09
CA TYR A 121 -3.19 17.04 0.00
C TYR A 121 -3.57 17.60 -1.38
N PHE A 122 -4.86 17.79 -1.66
CA PHE A 122 -5.30 18.38 -2.92
C PHE A 122 -4.78 19.81 -3.10
N GLU A 123 -4.81 20.63 -2.05
CA GLU A 123 -4.30 21.99 -2.08
C GLU A 123 -2.82 22.04 -2.47
N ASP A 124 -1.96 21.24 -1.82
CA ASP A 124 -0.53 21.17 -2.16
C ASP A 124 -0.31 20.64 -3.59
N GLN A 125 -0.93 19.53 -3.97
CA GLN A 125 -0.70 18.91 -5.28
C GLN A 125 -1.19 19.78 -6.44
N LEU A 126 -2.38 20.36 -6.32
CA LEU A 126 -2.94 21.22 -7.35
C LEU A 126 -2.20 22.56 -7.42
N LEU A 127 -1.71 23.10 -6.30
CA LEU A 127 -0.84 24.27 -6.31
C LEU A 127 0.47 24.01 -7.06
N ARG A 128 1.14 22.88 -6.78
CA ARG A 128 2.35 22.47 -7.51
C ARG A 128 2.07 22.30 -8.99
N LEU A 129 0.97 21.66 -9.37
CA LEU A 129 0.59 21.47 -10.77
C LEU A 129 0.34 22.81 -11.46
N LYS A 130 -0.38 23.72 -10.81
CA LYS A 130 -0.66 25.07 -11.29
C LYS A 130 0.60 25.84 -11.62
N GLN A 131 1.59 25.81 -10.72
CA GLN A 131 2.88 26.46 -10.94
C GLN A 131 3.64 25.81 -12.10
N ARG A 132 3.74 24.48 -12.11
CA ARG A 132 4.47 23.72 -13.14
C ARG A 132 3.89 23.88 -14.54
N ARG A 133 2.57 24.02 -14.65
CA ARG A 133 1.84 24.10 -15.94
C ARG A 133 1.35 25.51 -16.28
N SER A 134 1.71 26.52 -15.47
CA SER A 134 1.29 27.92 -15.62
C SER A 134 -0.24 28.06 -15.81
N LEU A 135 -1.01 27.36 -14.96
CA LEU A 135 -2.47 27.38 -15.01
C LEU A 135 -3.04 28.70 -14.46
N PRO A 136 -4.30 29.06 -14.79
CA PRO A 136 -4.93 30.31 -14.33
C PRO A 136 -4.90 30.51 -12.80
N LEU A 137 -4.89 31.76 -12.36
CA LEU A 137 -4.77 32.12 -10.94
C LEU A 137 -5.97 31.63 -10.11
N ASP A 138 -7.15 31.53 -10.71
CA ASP A 138 -8.37 31.01 -10.09
C ASP A 138 -8.49 29.48 -10.18
N TRP A 139 -7.59 28.81 -10.91
CA TRP A 139 -7.59 27.36 -11.01
C TRP A 139 -7.01 26.70 -9.73
N PRO A 140 -7.58 25.57 -9.26
CA PRO A 140 -8.79 24.88 -9.76
C PRO A 140 -10.11 25.51 -9.28
N GLY A 141 -10.05 26.38 -8.26
CA GLY A 141 -11.18 27.04 -7.62
C GLY A 141 -11.74 26.21 -6.46
N ASP A 142 -12.13 26.90 -5.37
CA ASP A 142 -12.54 26.25 -4.11
C ASP A 142 -13.67 25.23 -4.28
N ALA A 143 -14.64 25.54 -5.15
CA ALA A 143 -15.76 24.65 -5.43
C ALA A 143 -15.31 23.35 -6.13
N ALA A 144 -14.31 23.41 -7.00
CA ALA A 144 -13.74 22.22 -7.64
C ALA A 144 -12.96 21.39 -6.62
N THR A 145 -12.12 22.02 -5.80
CA THR A 145 -11.36 21.34 -4.74
C THR A 145 -12.28 20.63 -3.77
N LYS A 146 -13.32 21.29 -3.27
CA LYS A 146 -14.32 20.65 -2.37
C LYS A 146 -15.00 19.44 -3.00
N ARG A 147 -15.29 19.48 -4.31
CA ARG A 147 -15.87 18.32 -5.02
C ARG A 147 -14.86 17.17 -5.17
N LEU A 148 -13.58 17.47 -5.37
CA LEU A 148 -12.52 16.45 -5.39
C LEU A 148 -12.34 15.80 -4.01
N VAL A 149 -12.30 16.61 -2.94
CA VAL A 149 -12.24 16.12 -1.56
C VAL A 149 -13.41 15.18 -1.27
N LYS A 150 -14.65 15.61 -1.57
CA LYS A 150 -15.84 14.78 -1.37
C LYS A 150 -15.82 13.46 -2.16
N ARG A 151 -15.16 13.41 -3.32
CA ARG A 151 -15.00 12.17 -4.09
C ARG A 151 -13.97 11.23 -3.49
N ALA A 152 -12.90 11.79 -2.92
CA ALA A 152 -11.80 11.00 -2.38
C ALA A 152 -12.11 10.46 -0.98
N VAL A 153 -12.84 11.20 -0.13
CA VAL A 153 -13.16 10.76 1.23
C VAL A 153 -13.92 9.41 1.22
N PRO A 154 -13.51 8.43 2.05
CA PRO A 154 -12.43 8.47 3.05
C PRO A 154 -11.08 7.92 2.55
N LEU A 155 -10.96 7.57 1.28
CA LEU A 155 -9.83 6.85 0.70
C LEU A 155 -8.74 7.82 0.24
N PHE A 156 -7.64 7.92 0.98
CA PHE A 156 -6.52 8.78 0.57
C PHE A 156 -5.94 8.36 -0.79
N ILE A 157 -5.93 7.06 -1.10
CA ILE A 157 -5.51 6.55 -2.41
C ILE A 157 -6.36 7.15 -3.55
N ALA A 158 -7.65 7.40 -3.33
CA ALA A 158 -8.50 8.04 -4.33
C ALA A 158 -8.05 9.47 -4.62
N ALA A 159 -7.62 10.22 -3.60
CA ALA A 159 -7.06 11.56 -3.78
C ALA A 159 -5.79 11.50 -4.65
N VAL A 160 -4.90 10.54 -4.36
CA VAL A 160 -3.67 10.33 -5.14
C VAL A 160 -3.99 9.98 -6.60
N THR A 161 -4.90 9.04 -6.84
CA THR A 161 -5.31 8.63 -8.19
C THR A 161 -5.90 9.81 -8.98
N LEU A 162 -6.80 10.59 -8.38
CA LEU A 162 -7.37 11.78 -9.02
C LEU A 162 -6.29 12.83 -9.34
N CYS A 163 -5.36 13.08 -8.41
CA CYS A 163 -4.24 14.00 -8.63
C CYS A 163 -3.31 13.52 -9.76
N ARG A 164 -2.95 12.24 -9.79
CA ARG A 164 -2.15 11.63 -10.87
C ARG A 164 -2.83 11.81 -12.22
N PHE A 165 -4.12 11.50 -12.29
CA PHE A 165 -4.91 11.65 -13.50
C PHE A 165 -4.97 13.09 -14.01
N ILE A 166 -5.22 14.07 -13.12
CA ILE A 166 -5.25 15.49 -13.49
C ILE A 166 -3.86 15.97 -13.92
N SER A 167 -2.81 15.43 -13.31
CA SER A 167 -1.41 15.84 -13.50
C SER A 167 -0.71 15.16 -14.67
N ASP A 168 -1.36 14.24 -15.38
CA ASP A 168 -0.80 13.50 -16.50
C ASP A 168 -0.18 14.46 -17.53
N ALA A 169 1.07 14.19 -17.89
CA ALA A 169 1.84 15.10 -18.71
C ALA A 169 1.32 15.24 -20.13
N ASN A 170 0.67 14.20 -20.65
CA ASN A 170 0.19 14.10 -22.02
C ASN A 170 -1.17 14.80 -22.23
N TRP A 171 -1.81 15.23 -21.14
CA TRP A 171 -3.19 15.73 -21.18
C TRP A 171 -3.31 17.14 -20.60
N ASN A 172 -4.37 17.83 -21.00
CA ASN A 172 -4.70 19.15 -20.46
C ASN A 172 -5.35 19.00 -19.06
N PRO A 173 -4.76 19.56 -17.98
CA PRO A 173 -5.29 19.41 -16.62
C PRO A 173 -6.69 19.98 -16.43
N GLN A 174 -7.03 21.08 -17.12
CA GLN A 174 -8.36 21.68 -17.02
C GLN A 174 -9.43 20.79 -17.63
N LYS A 175 -9.12 20.12 -18.75
CA LYS A 175 -10.04 19.14 -19.37
C LYS A 175 -10.22 17.92 -18.48
N ARG A 176 -9.14 17.37 -17.91
CA ARG A 176 -9.17 16.23 -16.98
C ARG A 176 -9.98 16.56 -15.72
N LEU A 177 -9.74 17.73 -15.12
CA LEU A 177 -10.52 18.22 -13.98
C LEU A 177 -12.01 18.33 -14.35
N LYS A 178 -12.34 18.93 -15.50
CA LYS A 178 -13.72 19.05 -15.95
C LYS A 178 -14.39 17.68 -16.16
N ALA A 179 -13.67 16.69 -16.70
CA ALA A 179 -14.17 15.33 -16.87
C ALA A 179 -14.56 14.70 -15.52
N ILE A 180 -13.67 14.78 -14.52
CA ILE A 180 -13.96 14.30 -13.16
C ILE A 180 -15.18 15.02 -12.57
N LEU A 181 -15.28 16.34 -12.74
CA LEU A 181 -16.36 17.13 -12.16
C LEU A 181 -17.71 17.00 -12.90
N ALA A 182 -17.69 16.59 -14.18
CA ALA A 182 -18.87 16.42 -15.01
C ALA A 182 -19.54 15.07 -14.80
N ASP A 183 -18.79 14.04 -14.40
CA ASP A 183 -19.35 12.73 -14.07
C ASP A 183 -20.34 12.86 -12.90
N GLN A 184 -21.60 12.49 -13.10
CA GLN A 184 -22.65 12.58 -12.07
C GLN A 184 -23.09 11.20 -11.61
N SER A 185 -22.22 10.19 -11.65
CA SER A 185 -22.51 8.81 -11.25
C SER A 185 -22.95 8.69 -9.77
N THR A 186 -24.20 9.04 -9.49
CA THR A 186 -24.83 9.06 -8.15
C THR A 186 -25.11 7.66 -7.58
N PHE A 187 -24.84 6.60 -8.33
CA PHE A 187 -25.24 5.21 -8.01
C PHE A 187 -24.07 4.23 -7.89
N MET A 188 -22.83 4.70 -7.93
CA MET A 188 -21.68 3.81 -7.95
C MET A 188 -20.94 3.82 -6.62
N SER A 189 -20.29 2.71 -6.28
CA SER A 189 -19.51 2.57 -5.05
C SER A 189 -18.42 3.64 -4.98
N LYS A 190 -17.85 3.90 -3.80
CA LYS A 190 -16.80 4.92 -3.64
C LYS A 190 -15.57 4.65 -4.52
N MET A 191 -15.26 3.37 -4.75
CA MET A 191 -14.22 2.95 -5.71
C MET A 191 -14.60 3.32 -7.14
N ASP A 192 -15.84 3.04 -7.55
CA ASP A 192 -16.32 3.37 -8.89
C ASP A 192 -16.23 4.87 -9.18
N ASN A 193 -16.61 5.73 -8.22
CA ASN A 193 -16.52 7.19 -8.37
C ASN A 193 -15.08 7.73 -8.55
N THR A 194 -14.09 6.92 -8.19
CA THR A 194 -12.66 7.21 -8.29
C THR A 194 -12.09 6.65 -9.58
N TYR A 195 -12.31 5.36 -9.87
CA TYR A 195 -11.68 4.67 -10.99
C TYR A 195 -12.42 4.84 -12.30
N ILE A 196 -13.75 4.94 -12.32
CA ILE A 196 -14.53 5.04 -13.56
C ILE A 196 -14.23 6.31 -14.36
N PRO A 197 -14.14 7.51 -13.76
CA PRO A 197 -13.70 8.70 -14.50
C PRO A 197 -12.32 8.49 -15.14
N VAL A 198 -11.45 7.78 -14.44
CA VAL A 198 -10.09 7.48 -14.91
C VAL A 198 -10.12 6.54 -16.11
N LEU A 199 -10.82 5.42 -15.97
CA LEU A 199 -10.95 4.38 -16.98
C LEU A 199 -11.73 4.87 -18.22
N ASN A 200 -12.84 5.58 -18.04
CA ASN A 200 -13.63 6.10 -19.14
C ASN A 200 -12.85 7.10 -20.00
N GLN A 201 -11.93 7.86 -19.40
CA GLN A 201 -11.13 8.79 -20.19
C GLN A 201 -10.02 8.09 -20.99
N LEU A 202 -9.60 6.87 -20.62
CA LEU A 202 -8.72 6.07 -21.48
C LEU A 202 -9.43 5.69 -22.80
N LEU A 203 -10.75 5.49 -22.73
CA LEU A 203 -11.59 5.19 -23.90
C LEU A 203 -12.06 6.45 -24.63
N ALA A 204 -11.93 7.64 -24.04
CA ALA A 204 -12.46 8.87 -24.61
C ALA A 204 -11.66 9.32 -25.84
N GLY A 205 -12.32 9.38 -27.00
CA GLY A 205 -11.74 9.83 -28.26
C GLY A 205 -11.13 8.71 -29.11
N GLN A 206 -11.21 7.46 -28.64
CA GLN A 206 -10.92 6.25 -29.41
C GLN A 206 -12.15 5.91 -30.28
N ASP A 207 -11.93 5.24 -31.40
CA ASP A 207 -13.05 4.62 -32.13
C ASP A 207 -13.54 3.34 -31.41
N GLU A 208 -14.64 2.76 -31.90
CA GLU A 208 -15.25 1.59 -31.27
C GLU A 208 -14.32 0.36 -31.30
N THR A 209 -13.51 0.23 -32.35
CA THR A 209 -12.56 -0.88 -32.53
C THR A 209 -11.38 -0.72 -31.58
N GLU A 210 -10.80 0.47 -31.51
CA GLU A 210 -9.71 0.82 -30.59
C GLU A 210 -10.14 0.67 -29.13
N SER A 211 -11.37 1.10 -28.81
CA SER A 211 -11.94 0.95 -27.46
C SER A 211 -12.12 -0.52 -27.08
N GLN A 212 -12.64 -1.35 -28.01
CA GLN A 212 -12.79 -2.78 -27.78
C GLN A 212 -11.42 -3.45 -27.57
N GLN A 213 -10.44 -3.10 -28.39
CA GLN A 213 -9.08 -3.63 -28.27
C GLN A 213 -8.46 -3.29 -26.90
N LEU A 214 -8.55 -2.03 -26.46
CA LEU A 214 -8.04 -1.61 -25.14
C LEU A 214 -8.71 -2.35 -23.98
N VAL A 215 -10.03 -2.56 -24.06
CA VAL A 215 -10.77 -3.32 -23.04
C VAL A 215 -10.36 -4.79 -23.04
N GLU A 216 -10.13 -5.38 -24.21
CA GLU A 216 -9.69 -6.76 -24.35
C GLU A 216 -8.26 -6.94 -23.82
N GLU A 217 -7.33 -6.06 -24.18
CA GLU A 217 -5.96 -6.02 -23.65
C GLU A 217 -5.93 -5.86 -22.13
N PHE A 218 -6.74 -4.94 -21.58
CA PHE A 218 -6.86 -4.77 -20.15
C PHE A 218 -7.35 -6.06 -19.47
N LYS A 219 -8.38 -6.72 -20.03
CA LYS A 219 -8.92 -7.97 -19.48
C LYS A 219 -7.93 -9.12 -19.56
N GLU A 220 -7.17 -9.23 -20.65
CA GLU A 220 -6.15 -10.27 -20.79
C GLU A 220 -5.04 -10.10 -19.74
N ILE A 221 -4.51 -8.88 -19.58
CA ILE A 221 -3.39 -8.65 -18.65
C ILE A 221 -3.89 -8.64 -17.20
N VAL A 222 -4.83 -7.77 -16.86
CA VAL A 222 -5.30 -7.59 -15.48
C VAL A 222 -6.12 -8.80 -15.03
N GLY A 223 -6.90 -9.41 -15.92
CA GLY A 223 -7.63 -10.64 -15.61
C GLY A 223 -6.69 -11.80 -15.26
N VAL A 224 -5.59 -11.98 -15.99
CA VAL A 224 -4.59 -12.99 -15.63
C VAL A 224 -3.94 -12.66 -14.30
N ILE A 225 -3.55 -11.40 -14.06
CA ILE A 225 -2.99 -10.99 -12.77
C ILE A 225 -3.94 -11.32 -11.60
N ILE A 226 -5.23 -11.04 -11.74
CA ILE A 226 -6.24 -11.33 -10.71
C ILE A 226 -6.41 -12.84 -10.48
N LEU A 227 -6.27 -13.65 -11.53
CA LEU A 227 -6.46 -15.10 -11.48
C LEU A 227 -5.20 -15.86 -11.02
N LEU A 228 -4.04 -15.23 -11.01
CA LEU A 228 -2.79 -15.85 -10.61
C LEU A 228 -2.79 -16.11 -9.10
N ALA A 229 -2.59 -17.37 -8.72
CA ALA A 229 -2.38 -17.75 -7.32
C ALA A 229 -1.06 -17.17 -6.77
N THR A 230 -0.06 -16.99 -7.62
CA THR A 230 1.24 -16.40 -7.27
C THR A 230 1.62 -15.32 -8.28
N PRO A 231 2.09 -14.14 -7.83
CA PRO A 231 2.52 -13.09 -8.74
C PRO A 231 3.65 -13.58 -9.66
N LEU A 232 3.46 -13.40 -10.97
CA LEU A 232 4.48 -13.67 -11.97
C LEU A 232 5.33 -12.43 -12.25
N SER A 233 6.58 -12.65 -12.65
CA SER A 233 7.41 -11.58 -13.20
C SER A 233 6.80 -11.05 -14.50
N ILE A 234 7.14 -9.82 -14.89
CA ILE A 234 6.68 -9.23 -16.16
C ILE A 234 7.03 -10.14 -17.34
N ASP A 235 8.23 -10.73 -17.34
CA ASP A 235 8.68 -11.62 -18.41
C ASP A 235 7.88 -12.93 -18.44
N SER A 236 7.62 -13.53 -17.27
CA SER A 236 6.81 -14.75 -17.17
C SER A 236 5.35 -14.51 -17.55
N LEU A 237 4.79 -13.37 -17.14
CA LEU A 237 3.43 -12.98 -17.49
C LEU A 237 3.31 -12.69 -19.00
N SER A 238 4.28 -11.99 -19.58
CA SER A 238 4.41 -11.73 -21.02
C SER A 238 4.44 -13.03 -21.84
N GLN A 239 5.21 -14.02 -21.41
CA GLN A 239 5.23 -15.34 -22.04
C GLN A 239 3.91 -16.09 -21.87
N LEU A 240 3.25 -15.96 -20.72
CA LEU A 240 1.99 -16.65 -20.44
C LEU A 240 0.84 -16.16 -21.33
N ILE A 241 0.80 -14.85 -21.61
CA ILE A 241 -0.28 -14.22 -22.39
C ILE A 241 0.13 -13.89 -23.83
N ASP A 242 1.33 -14.29 -24.25
CA ASP A 242 1.91 -14.03 -25.58
C ASP A 242 1.86 -12.54 -26.00
N ARG A 243 2.36 -11.67 -25.11
CA ARG A 243 2.42 -10.20 -25.31
C ARG A 243 3.81 -9.65 -25.07
N GLU A 244 4.13 -8.50 -25.67
CA GLU A 244 5.40 -7.82 -25.43
C GLU A 244 5.53 -7.38 -23.95
N PRO A 245 6.71 -7.54 -23.31
CA PRO A 245 6.92 -7.14 -21.92
C PRO A 245 6.59 -5.67 -21.64
N TYR A 246 6.73 -4.80 -22.65
CA TYR A 246 6.39 -3.38 -22.54
C TYR A 246 4.89 -3.19 -22.29
N ASP A 247 4.03 -3.90 -23.02
CA ASP A 247 2.58 -3.80 -22.89
C ASP A 247 2.14 -4.31 -21.51
N VAL A 248 2.69 -5.46 -21.09
CA VAL A 248 2.44 -6.02 -19.75
C VAL A 248 2.85 -5.05 -18.65
N LYS A 249 3.99 -4.38 -18.79
CA LYS A 249 4.48 -3.38 -17.83
C LYS A 249 3.57 -2.17 -17.71
N CYS A 250 2.98 -1.70 -18.82
CA CYS A 250 2.07 -0.57 -18.80
C CYS A 250 0.81 -0.83 -17.96
N PHE A 251 0.32 -2.08 -17.93
CA PHE A 251 -0.87 -2.45 -17.17
C PHE A 251 -0.57 -3.02 -15.76
N SER A 252 0.63 -3.56 -15.51
CA SER A 252 0.99 -4.10 -14.19
C SER A 252 1.28 -3.03 -13.13
N ILE A 253 1.60 -1.79 -13.54
CA ILE A 253 1.73 -0.63 -12.65
C ILE A 253 0.40 -0.34 -11.91
N CYS A 254 -0.74 -0.70 -12.50
CA CYS A 254 -2.05 -0.58 -11.84
C CYS A 254 -2.17 -1.49 -10.60
N HIS A 255 -1.47 -2.63 -10.56
CA HIS A 255 -1.55 -3.58 -9.43
C HIS A 255 -0.83 -3.05 -8.18
N SER A 256 0.31 -2.37 -8.33
CA SER A 256 1.09 -1.86 -7.18
C SER A 256 0.43 -0.69 -6.44
N GLU A 257 -0.60 -0.08 -7.03
CA GLU A 257 -1.28 1.10 -6.45
C GLU A 257 -2.67 0.77 -5.86
N ILE A 258 -3.17 -0.47 -6.04
CA ILE A 258 -4.51 -0.88 -5.61
C ILE A 258 -4.46 -1.70 -4.30
N PHE A 259 -3.30 -2.23 -3.91
CA PHE A 259 -3.16 -3.12 -2.75
C PHE A 259 -2.55 -2.46 -1.49
N PHE A 260 -2.72 -1.15 -1.31
CA PHE A 260 -2.41 -0.44 -0.06
C PHE A 260 -3.63 0.26 0.52
#